data_AF-A0A154IQH9-F1
#
_entry.id   AF-A0A154IQH9-F1
#
_cell.length_a   1.000
_cell.length_b   1.000
_cell.length_c   1.000
_cell.angle_alpha   90.00
_cell.angle_beta   90.00
_cell.angle_gamma   90.00
#
_symmetry.space_group_name_H-M   'P 1'
#
loop_
_entity.id
_entity.type
_entity.pdbx_description
1 polymer ?
#
loop_
_entity_poly.entity_id
_entity_poly.type
_entity_poly.pdbx_seq_one_letter_code
_entity_poly.pdbx_strand_id
1 'polypeptide(L)'
;MSLPSLTGCAQALSVTRYNSLPDPFEKWTTMVYHLRLVSDQTGLIEIWADGKKISKTEGIVGFKPFLAKESQYFKFGSYRNHAEFATVTRLDHYVRSEQKADVDPDGTLAPP
;
A
#
# COMPACT_ATOMS: atom_id res chain seq x y z
N MET A 1 9.40 15.58 -1.63
CA MET A 1 8.83 16.64 -2.50
C MET A 1 7.32 16.63 -2.25
N SER A 2 6.72 17.72 -1.77
CA SER A 2 5.27 17.77 -1.49
C SER A 2 4.49 17.75 -2.81
N LEU A 3 3.46 16.92 -2.90
CA LEU A 3 2.55 16.91 -4.05
C LEU A 3 1.67 18.18 -4.05
N PRO A 4 1.12 18.57 -5.22
CA PRO A 4 0.10 19.62 -5.29
C PRO A 4 -1.08 19.32 -4.36
N SER A 5 -1.81 20.35 -3.95
CA SER A 5 -3.04 20.18 -3.17
C SER A 5 -4.01 19.24 -3.89
N LEU A 6 -4.38 18.15 -3.22
CA LEU A 6 -5.30 17.15 -3.75
C LEU A 6 -6.73 17.72 -3.80
N THR A 7 -7.47 17.44 -4.87
CA THR A 7 -8.84 17.93 -5.08
C THR A 7 -9.87 16.79 -4.96
N GLY A 8 -11.16 17.14 -4.82
CA GLY A 8 -12.25 16.18 -4.77
C GLY A 8 -12.14 15.23 -3.57
N CYS A 9 -12.40 13.93 -3.79
CA CYS A 9 -12.36 12.90 -2.73
C CYS A 9 -10.98 12.78 -2.04
N ALA A 10 -9.91 13.33 -2.62
CA ALA A 10 -8.56 13.25 -2.07
C ALA A 10 -8.17 14.47 -1.20
N GLN A 11 -9.05 15.46 -1.05
CA GLN A 11 -8.77 16.72 -0.33
C GLN A 11 -8.32 16.52 1.13
N ALA A 12 -8.77 15.44 1.78
CA ALA A 12 -8.45 15.10 3.16
C ALA A 12 -7.23 14.18 3.30
N LEU A 13 -6.43 14.02 2.24
CA LEU A 13 -5.22 13.21 2.24
C LEU A 13 -3.97 14.08 2.22
N SER A 14 -2.95 13.66 2.96
CA SER A 14 -1.58 14.15 2.85
C SER A 14 -0.71 13.03 2.30
N VAL A 15 -0.02 13.28 1.18
CA VAL A 15 0.80 12.26 0.51
C VAL A 15 2.24 12.75 0.41
N THR A 16 3.14 11.98 1.02
CA THR A 16 4.59 12.17 0.89
C THR A 16 5.16 11.06 0.01
N ARG A 17 5.84 11.44 -1.07
CA ARG A 17 6.61 10.52 -1.91
C ARG A 17 8.10 10.62 -1.55
N TYR A 18 8.70 9.45 -1.30
CA TYR A 18 10.13 9.31 -1.02
C TYR A 18 10.89 8.75 -2.22
N ASN A 19 10.33 7.73 -2.89
CA ASN A 19 10.96 7.07 -4.03
C ASN A 19 9.92 6.74 -5.12
N SER A 20 10.41 6.29 -6.28
CA SER A 20 9.59 5.65 -7.32
C SER A 20 9.45 4.16 -7.03
N LEU A 21 8.32 3.57 -7.44
CA LEU A 21 8.23 2.12 -7.52
C LEU A 21 9.30 1.58 -8.48
N PRO A 22 9.89 0.41 -8.20
CA PRO A 22 10.76 -0.27 -9.13
C PRO A 22 10.01 -0.69 -10.40
N ASP A 23 10.76 -0.94 -11.47
CA ASP A 23 10.25 -1.62 -12.66
C ASP A 23 9.65 -2.99 -12.24
N PRO A 24 8.38 -3.29 -12.57
CA PRO A 24 7.75 -4.56 -12.22
C PRO A 24 8.16 -5.74 -13.12
N PHE A 25 8.92 -5.51 -14.20
CA PHE A 25 9.28 -6.55 -15.15
C PHE A 25 10.59 -7.26 -14.80
N GLU A 26 10.66 -8.55 -15.15
CA GLU A 26 11.86 -9.41 -15.13
C GLU A 26 12.57 -9.58 -13.77
N LYS A 27 11.93 -9.21 -12.65
CA LYS A 27 12.47 -9.43 -11.30
C LYS A 27 11.39 -9.65 -10.26
N TRP A 28 11.80 -10.19 -9.12
CA TRP A 28 11.00 -10.16 -7.90
C TRP A 28 11.12 -8.79 -7.23
N THR A 29 10.04 -8.34 -6.60
CA THR A 29 10.03 -7.15 -5.75
C THR A 29 9.33 -7.50 -4.46
N THR A 30 10.00 -7.27 -3.34
CA THR A 30 9.36 -7.45 -2.03
C THR A 30 8.62 -6.19 -1.65
N MET A 31 7.30 -6.28 -1.59
CA MET A 31 6.42 -5.18 -1.22
C MET A 31 5.97 -5.33 0.23
N VAL A 32 6.07 -4.24 1.02
CA VAL A 32 5.51 -4.17 2.37
C VAL A 32 4.50 -3.03 2.44
N TYR A 33 3.36 -3.31 3.06
CA TYR A 33 2.28 -2.35 3.27
C TYR A 33 1.94 -2.28 4.76
N HIS A 34 2.08 -1.10 5.37
CA HIS A 34 1.62 -0.83 6.72
C HIS A 34 0.38 0.05 6.64
N LEU A 35 -0.75 -0.50 7.11
CA LEU A 35 -2.07 0.06 6.85
C LEU A 35 -2.82 0.30 8.16
N ARG A 36 -3.38 1.51 8.30
CA ARG A 36 -4.45 1.83 9.26
C ARG A 36 -5.62 2.36 8.47
N LEU A 37 -6.60 1.48 8.22
CA LEU A 37 -7.71 1.77 7.31
C LEU A 37 -8.95 2.24 8.07
N VAL A 38 -9.07 3.56 8.28
CA VAL A 38 -10.13 4.20 9.09
C VAL A 38 -10.75 5.38 8.35
N SER A 39 -12.01 5.70 8.69
CA SER A 39 -12.77 6.78 8.06
C SER A 39 -12.59 8.16 8.73
N ASP A 40 -11.58 8.30 9.60
CA ASP A 40 -11.22 9.56 10.24
C ASP A 40 -9.83 10.03 9.80
N GLN A 41 -9.34 11.16 10.33
CA GLN A 41 -8.07 11.76 9.90
C GLN A 41 -6.82 11.00 10.36
N THR A 42 -6.95 9.89 11.10
CA THR A 42 -5.83 9.15 11.67
C THR A 42 -5.35 7.99 10.81
N GLY A 43 -5.96 7.80 9.64
CA GLY A 43 -5.61 6.73 8.71
C GLY A 43 -4.20 6.88 8.14
N LEU A 44 -3.64 5.73 7.75
CA LEU A 44 -2.24 5.61 7.35
C LEU A 44 -2.09 4.54 6.25
N ILE A 45 -1.30 4.87 5.24
CA ILE A 45 -0.72 3.91 4.30
C ILE A 45 0.77 4.22 4.19
N GLU A 46 1.61 3.26 4.53
CA GLU A 46 3.04 3.30 4.20
C GLU A 46 3.38 2.13 3.29
N ILE A 47 4.24 2.40 2.31
CA ILE A 47 4.63 1.44 1.28
C ILE A 47 6.15 1.37 1.19
N TRP A 48 6.70 0.17 1.20
CA TRP A 48 8.10 -0.11 0.88
C TRP A 48 8.18 -1.07 -0.30
N ALA A 49 9.24 -0.92 -1.09
CA ALA A 49 9.63 -1.86 -2.14
C ALA A 49 11.13 -2.13 -2.04
N ASP A 50 11.52 -3.40 -1.92
CA ASP A 50 12.92 -3.83 -1.76
C ASP A 50 13.64 -3.07 -0.63
N GLY A 51 12.98 -2.95 0.53
CA GLY A 51 13.52 -2.24 1.70
C GLY A 51 13.55 -0.71 1.60
N LYS A 52 13.09 -0.12 0.48
CA LYS A 52 13.06 1.34 0.28
C LYS A 52 11.66 1.89 0.50
N LYS A 53 11.53 2.89 1.37
CA LYS A 53 10.27 3.61 1.58
C LYS A 53 9.85 4.32 0.29
N ILE A 54 8.66 4.01 -0.21
CA ILE A 54 8.13 4.55 -1.47
C ILE A 54 7.26 5.77 -1.19
N SER A 55 6.27 5.61 -0.31
CA SER A 55 5.33 6.67 0.03
C SER A 55 4.73 6.50 1.41
N LYS A 56 4.27 7.61 1.96
CA LYS A 56 3.40 7.68 3.13
C LYS A 56 2.18 8.52 2.78
N THR A 57 1.01 8.00 3.08
CA THR A 57 -0.28 8.69 2.95
C THR A 57 -0.95 8.72 4.31
N GLU A 58 -1.41 9.89 4.72
CA GLU A 58 -2.14 10.12 5.96
C GLU A 58 -3.48 10.80 5.68
N GLY A 59 -4.45 10.64 6.58
CA GLY A 59 -5.75 11.30 6.51
C GLY A 59 -6.90 10.30 6.53
N ILE A 60 -7.98 10.60 5.79
CA ILE A 60 -9.16 9.74 5.71
C ILE A 60 -8.90 8.61 4.71
N VAL A 61 -8.34 7.50 5.20
CA VAL A 61 -7.94 6.35 4.38
C VAL A 61 -8.73 5.12 4.83
N GLY A 62 -9.97 4.97 4.34
CA GLY A 62 -10.85 3.88 4.73
C GLY A 62 -12.31 4.19 4.44
N PHE A 63 -13.18 3.21 4.62
CA PHE A 63 -14.63 3.42 4.48
C PHE A 63 -15.29 3.48 5.86
N LYS A 64 -16.34 4.30 5.96
CA LYS A 64 -17.23 4.28 7.13
C LYS A 64 -18.24 3.15 6.92
N PRO A 65 -18.29 2.13 7.79
CA PRO A 65 -19.21 1.02 7.59
C PRO A 65 -20.66 1.46 7.62
N PHE A 66 -21.44 0.95 6.67
CA PHE A 66 -22.87 1.21 6.58
C PHE A 66 -23.67 0.19 7.42
N LEU A 67 -23.17 -1.04 7.52
CA LEU A 67 -23.75 -2.11 8.33
C LEU A 67 -22.82 -2.51 9.47
N ALA A 68 -23.42 -3.00 10.57
CA ALA A 68 -22.65 -3.65 11.61
C ALA A 68 -21.94 -4.90 11.02
N LYS A 69 -20.62 -5.00 11.23
CA LYS A 69 -19.76 -6.13 10.83
C LYS A 69 -19.31 -6.19 9.35
N GLU A 70 -19.26 -5.07 8.64
CA GLU A 70 -18.56 -5.05 7.33
C GLU A 70 -17.05 -5.24 7.53
N SER A 71 -16.50 -6.29 6.92
CA SER A 71 -15.07 -6.61 7.00
C SER A 71 -14.32 -6.15 5.74
N GLN A 72 -13.13 -5.59 5.92
CA GLN A 72 -12.19 -5.36 4.83
C GLN A 72 -11.43 -6.65 4.50
N TYR A 73 -11.35 -6.96 3.21
CA TYR A 73 -10.54 -8.06 2.71
C TYR A 73 -9.50 -7.51 1.73
N PHE A 74 -8.42 -8.27 1.55
CA PHE A 74 -7.32 -7.89 0.66
C PHE A 74 -7.34 -8.78 -0.59
N LYS A 75 -7.03 -8.19 -1.75
CA LYS A 75 -6.85 -8.90 -3.02
C LYS A 75 -5.52 -8.46 -3.62
N PHE A 76 -4.80 -9.40 -4.22
CA PHE A 76 -3.59 -9.15 -4.98
C PHE A 76 -3.63 -9.94 -6.29
N GLY A 77 -2.84 -9.49 -7.27
CA GLY A 77 -2.82 -10.03 -8.61
C GLY A 77 -3.44 -9.08 -9.64
N SER A 78 -3.35 -9.46 -10.90
CA SER A 78 -3.88 -8.65 -11.99
C SER A 78 -5.42 -8.68 -12.00
N TYR A 79 -6.05 -7.51 -11.88
CA TYR A 79 -7.50 -7.33 -12.06
C TYR A 79 -7.71 -6.45 -13.31
N ARG A 80 -8.17 -7.05 -14.43
CA ARG A 80 -7.76 -6.57 -15.76
C ARG A 80 -8.79 -5.65 -16.47
N ASN A 81 -8.29 -4.46 -16.85
CA ASN A 81 -8.67 -3.71 -18.05
C ASN A 81 -7.69 -4.03 -19.21
N HIS A 82 -8.05 -3.78 -20.48
CA HIS A 82 -7.21 -4.11 -21.65
C HIS A 82 -5.78 -3.55 -21.55
N ALA A 83 -4.77 -4.32 -21.97
CA ALA A 83 -3.36 -3.92 -21.99
C ALA A 83 -2.61 -4.60 -23.15
N GLU A 84 -1.69 -3.88 -23.79
CA GLU A 84 -0.91 -4.32 -24.98
C GLU A 84 0.24 -5.29 -24.67
N PHE A 85 0.48 -5.61 -23.39
CA PHE A 85 1.56 -6.50 -22.94
C PHE A 85 1.03 -7.72 -22.17
N ALA A 86 1.87 -8.76 -22.07
CA ALA A 86 1.55 -9.97 -21.32
C ALA A 86 1.33 -9.65 -19.84
N THR A 87 0.13 -9.97 -19.34
CA THR A 87 -0.26 -9.70 -17.94
C THR A 87 -0.13 -10.99 -17.13
N VAL A 88 1.09 -11.36 -16.76
CA VAL A 88 1.38 -12.52 -15.91
C VAL A 88 1.91 -12.02 -14.57
N THR A 89 1.24 -12.36 -13.47
CA THR A 89 1.72 -12.03 -12.11
C THR A 89 2.11 -13.30 -11.39
N ARG A 90 3.31 -13.32 -10.82
CA ARG A 90 3.76 -14.37 -9.90
C ARG A 90 3.85 -13.78 -8.50
N LEU A 91 3.44 -14.57 -7.51
CA LEU A 91 3.33 -14.15 -6.12
C LEU A 91 3.93 -15.25 -5.27
N ASP A 92 4.68 -14.85 -4.25
CA ASP A 92 5.34 -15.76 -3.34
C ASP A 92 5.50 -15.09 -1.97
N HIS A 93 5.67 -15.89 -0.92
CA HIS A 93 5.93 -15.44 0.45
C HIS A 93 4.94 -14.38 0.99
N TYR A 94 3.63 -14.56 0.73
CA TYR A 94 2.61 -13.67 1.27
C TYR A 94 2.43 -13.87 2.79
N VAL A 95 2.58 -12.78 3.55
CA VAL A 95 2.33 -12.72 4.99
C VAL A 95 1.42 -11.53 5.31
N ARG A 96 0.45 -11.74 6.19
CA ARG A 96 -0.38 -10.67 6.77
C ARG A 96 -0.44 -10.88 8.28
N SER A 97 -0.03 -9.86 9.02
CA SER A 97 -0.10 -9.84 10.48
C SER A 97 -0.37 -8.42 10.99
N GLU A 98 -0.80 -8.34 12.24
CA GLU A 98 -0.86 -7.10 13.02
C GLU A 98 0.50 -6.74 13.65
N GLN A 99 1.46 -7.68 13.64
CA GLN A 99 2.80 -7.49 14.19
C GLN A 99 3.83 -7.27 13.08
N LYS A 100 4.63 -6.20 13.19
CA LYS A 100 5.71 -5.92 12.23
C LYS A 100 6.69 -7.08 12.12
N ALA A 101 7.05 -7.71 13.25
CA ALA A 101 8.04 -8.78 13.31
C ALA A 101 7.65 -10.04 12.51
N ASP A 102 6.35 -10.28 12.27
CA ASP A 102 5.91 -11.40 11.44
C ASP A 102 6.11 -11.13 9.94
N VAL A 103 6.06 -9.85 9.55
CA VAL A 103 6.19 -9.41 8.15
C VAL A 103 7.64 -9.05 7.79
N ASP A 104 8.38 -8.49 8.74
CA ASP A 104 9.73 -7.96 8.59
C ASP A 104 10.62 -8.43 9.76
N PRO A 105 10.91 -9.75 9.86
CA PRO A 105 11.56 -10.36 11.02
C PRO A 105 13.00 -9.88 11.24
N ASP A 106 13.70 -9.49 10.19
CA ASP A 106 15.09 -8.98 10.25
C ASP A 106 15.17 -7.44 10.17
N GLY A 107 14.04 -6.76 10.01
CA GLY A 107 13.96 -5.30 9.95
C GLY A 107 14.44 -4.69 8.62
N THR A 108 14.70 -5.50 7.60
CA THR A 108 15.25 -5.03 6.31
C THR A 108 14.18 -4.62 5.30
N LEU A 109 12.96 -5.13 5.44
CA LEU A 109 11.89 -4.94 4.46
C LEU A 109 11.14 -3.62 4.64
N ALA A 110 10.98 -3.15 5.89
CA ALA A 110 10.33 -1.89 6.23
C ALA A 110 11.15 -1.10 7.27
N PRO A 111 12.33 -0.59 6.90
CA PRO A 111 13.09 0.30 7.76
C PRO A 111 12.34 1.62 8.00
N PRO A 112 12.62 2.33 9.12
CA PRO A 112 11.93 3.57 9.51
C PRO A 112 11.81 4.64 8.42
#